data_AF-A0AAE0B3Q8-F1
#
_entry.id   AF-A0AAE0B3Q8-F1
#
_cell.length_a   1.000
_cell.length_b   1.000
_cell.length_c   1.000
_cell.angle_alpha   90.00
_cell.angle_beta   90.00
_cell.angle_gamma   90.00
#
_symmetry.space_group_name_H-M   'P 1'
#
loop_
_entity.id
_entity.type
_entity.pdbx_description
1 polymer ?
#
loop_
_entity_poly.entity_id
_entity_poly.type
_entity_poly.pdbx_seq_one_letter_code
_entity_poly.pdbx_strand_id
1 'polypeptide(L)'
;MMFSKPKRGTRDKGRRWTGCKMATGIPIFFHFKASSRKAKNKMNGLIDERGMWIDSKTDIECITDQYFSNLFITNNPTHKDVDKVMHGIHPRLSDQKSRFLNAQFSKEQVRKAAFDMKPMKAPGSDGLPAIFYQKF
;
A
#
# COMPACT_ATOMS: atom_id res chain seq x y z
N MET A 1 15.80 -10.51 -7.32
CA MET A 1 14.70 -11.46 -7.62
C MET A 1 14.11 -11.15 -8.98
N MET A 2 14.10 -12.12 -9.91
CA MET A 2 13.47 -11.97 -11.22
C MET A 2 12.07 -12.59 -11.20
N PHE A 3 11.05 -11.79 -11.48
CA PHE A 3 9.68 -12.26 -11.65
C PHE A 3 9.55 -12.94 -13.01
N SER A 4 9.68 -14.27 -13.06
CA SER A 4 9.50 -15.02 -14.30
C SER A 4 8.13 -15.69 -14.34
N LYS A 5 7.35 -15.40 -15.39
CA LYS A 5 6.16 -16.19 -15.73
C LYS A 5 6.59 -17.28 -16.72
N PRO A 6 6.26 -18.56 -16.49
CA PRO A 6 6.57 -19.61 -17.46
C PRO A 6 5.85 -19.36 -18.81
N LYS A 7 6.55 -19.65 -19.91
CA LYS A 7 6.04 -19.53 -21.28
C LYS A 7 4.83 -20.45 -21.47
N ARG A 8 3.64 -19.86 -21.71
CA ARG A 8 2.42 -20.60 -22.02
C ARG A 8 2.44 -21.06 -23.49
N GLY A 9 2.46 -22.37 -23.71
CA GLY A 9 2.18 -22.97 -25.02
C GLY A 9 0.76 -22.61 -25.47
N THR A 10 0.63 -22.18 -26.73
CA THR A 10 -0.64 -21.88 -27.38
C THR A 10 -1.41 -23.18 -27.58
N ARG A 11 -2.47 -23.38 -26.79
CA ARG A 11 -3.50 -24.38 -27.09
C ARG A 11 -4.82 -23.67 -27.32
N ASP A 12 -5.10 -23.49 -28.60
CA ASP A 12 -6.36 -23.02 -29.13
C ASP A 12 -7.48 -24.01 -28.75
N LYS A 13 -8.48 -23.54 -28.01
CA LYS A 13 -9.78 -24.20 -27.84
C LYS A 13 -10.82 -23.10 -27.68
N GLY A 14 -11.60 -22.92 -28.74
CA GLY A 14 -12.69 -21.96 -28.84
C GLY A 14 -13.62 -21.98 -27.64
N ARG A 15 -13.91 -20.79 -27.10
CA ARG A 15 -15.01 -20.57 -26.16
C ARG A 15 -16.10 -19.79 -26.88
N ARG A 16 -17.13 -20.54 -27.26
CA ARG A 16 -18.45 -20.07 -27.70
C ARG A 16 -19.03 -19.18 -26.59
N TRP A 17 -19.24 -17.90 -26.88
CA TRP A 17 -19.93 -16.97 -26.00
C TRP A 17 -21.43 -17.11 -26.21
N THR A 18 -22.10 -17.83 -25.33
CA THR A 18 -23.57 -17.81 -25.25
C THR A 18 -23.97 -17.61 -23.80
N GLY A 19 -24.62 -16.48 -23.52
CA GLY A 19 -25.33 -16.28 -22.25
C GLY A 19 -25.11 -14.93 -21.58
N CYS A 20 -25.33 -13.81 -22.29
CA CYS A 20 -25.68 -12.56 -21.61
C CYS A 20 -27.14 -12.65 -21.16
N LYS A 21 -27.39 -12.96 -19.89
CA LYS A 21 -28.66 -12.61 -19.23
C LYS A 21 -28.43 -11.38 -18.36
N MET A 22 -29.21 -10.34 -18.65
CA MET A 22 -29.17 -9.02 -18.05
C MET A 22 -29.53 -9.09 -16.55
N ALA A 23 -28.62 -8.63 -15.69
CA ALA A 23 -28.89 -8.23 -14.31
C ALA A 23 -27.90 -7.11 -13.93
N THR A 24 -28.44 -6.02 -13.36
CA THR A 24 -27.77 -4.87 -12.71
C THR A 24 -26.29 -4.60 -13.06
N GLY A 25 -26.08 -3.70 -14.04
CA GLY A 25 -24.81 -3.46 -14.73
C GLY A 25 -23.68 -2.73 -13.98
N ILE A 26 -23.62 -2.77 -12.65
CA ILE A 26 -22.52 -2.15 -11.89
C ILE A 26 -21.76 -3.21 -11.07
N PRO A 27 -22.38 -4.01 -10.17
CA PRO A 27 -21.63 -4.97 -9.37
C PRO A 27 -21.01 -6.09 -10.21
N ILE A 28 -21.74 -6.69 -11.15
CA ILE A 28 -21.26 -7.84 -11.95
C ILE A 28 -20.06 -7.47 -12.82
N PHE A 29 -20.08 -6.28 -13.42
CA PHE A 29 -18.95 -5.77 -14.19
C PHE A 29 -17.70 -5.60 -13.32
N PHE A 30 -17.84 -5.00 -12.13
CA PHE A 30 -16.72 -4.84 -11.20
C PHE A 30 -16.22 -6.18 -10.65
N HIS A 31 -17.10 -7.11 -10.31
CA HIS A 31 -16.72 -8.47 -9.89
C HIS A 31 -15.98 -9.23 -11.01
N PHE A 32 -16.41 -9.11 -12.26
CA PHE A 32 -15.72 -9.70 -13.40
C PHE A 32 -14.35 -9.07 -13.62
N LYS A 33 -14.25 -7.73 -13.60
CA LYS A 33 -12.97 -7.00 -13.71
C LYS A 33 -12.02 -7.37 -12.57
N ALA A 34 -12.50 -7.42 -11.33
CA ALA A 34 -11.73 -7.84 -10.16
C ALA A 34 -11.27 -9.29 -10.29
N SER A 35 -12.13 -10.20 -10.75
CA SER A 35 -11.77 -11.62 -10.99
C SER A 35 -10.73 -11.78 -12.09
N SER A 36 -10.87 -11.03 -13.18
CA SER A 36 -9.90 -11.01 -14.28
C SER A 36 -8.54 -10.47 -13.81
N ARG A 37 -8.53 -9.40 -13.00
CA ARG A 37 -7.31 -8.86 -12.37
C ARG A 37 -6.69 -9.87 -11.40
N LYS A 38 -7.49 -10.50 -10.53
CA LYS A 38 -7.05 -11.55 -9.60
C LYS A 38 -6.37 -12.70 -10.35
N ALA A 39 -6.96 -13.16 -11.46
CA ALA A 39 -6.36 -14.21 -12.28
C ALA A 39 -5.04 -13.79 -12.94
N LYS A 40 -4.93 -12.54 -13.39
CA LYS A 40 -3.70 -12.00 -14.02
C LYS A 40 -2.57 -11.73 -13.01
N ASN A 41 -2.94 -11.30 -11.81
CA ASN A 41 -2.02 -10.92 -10.73
C ASN A 41 -1.74 -12.07 -9.76
N LYS A 42 -2.32 -13.26 -9.99
CA LYS A 42 -1.99 -14.45 -9.23
C LYS A 42 -0.50 -14.74 -9.41
N MET A 43 0.25 -14.62 -8.32
CA MET A 43 1.62 -15.07 -8.23
C MET A 43 1.58 -16.59 -8.08
N ASN A 44 2.18 -17.31 -9.03
CA ASN A 44 2.21 -18.78 -8.99
C ASN A 44 3.38 -19.31 -8.15
N GLY A 45 4.37 -18.47 -7.90
CA GLY A 45 5.59 -18.81 -7.18
C GLY A 45 6.64 -17.73 -7.32
N LEU A 46 7.70 -17.86 -6.55
CA LEU A 46 8.90 -17.02 -6.58
C LEU A 46 10.14 -17.88 -6.84
N ILE A 47 11.18 -17.23 -7.36
CA ILE A 47 12.51 -17.84 -7.47
C ILE A 47 13.36 -17.27 -6.35
N ASP A 48 13.87 -18.15 -5.50
CA ASP A 48 14.76 -17.80 -4.40
C ASP A 48 16.16 -17.39 -4.90
N GLU A 49 16.99 -16.83 -4.02
CA GLU A 49 18.37 -16.44 -4.29
C GLU A 49 19.24 -17.60 -4.77
N ARG A 50 18.88 -18.83 -4.38
CA ARG A 50 19.52 -20.08 -4.84
C ARG A 50 19.03 -20.57 -6.20
N GLY A 51 18.16 -19.81 -6.88
CA GLY A 51 17.57 -20.18 -8.17
C GLY A 51 16.46 -21.24 -8.10
N MET A 52 16.00 -21.58 -6.89
CA MET A 52 14.96 -22.59 -6.66
C MET A 52 13.56 -22.00 -6.85
N TRP A 53 12.67 -22.74 -7.52
CA TRP A 53 11.27 -22.35 -7.66
C TRP A 53 10.47 -22.74 -6.41
N ILE A 54 9.75 -21.78 -5.84
CA ILE A 54 8.95 -21.93 -4.63
C ILE A 54 7.51 -21.54 -4.93
N ASP A 55 6.58 -22.46 -4.69
CA ASP A 55 5.15 -22.29 -4.93
C ASP A 55 4.30 -22.43 -3.65
N SER A 56 4.92 -22.86 -2.54
CA SER A 56 4.28 -22.91 -1.23
C SER A 56 3.98 -21.51 -0.71
N LYS A 57 2.74 -21.29 -0.25
CA LYS A 57 2.29 -19.99 0.26
C LYS A 57 3.11 -19.53 1.46
N THR A 58 3.42 -20.43 2.41
CA THR A 58 4.19 -20.11 3.62
C THR A 58 5.60 -19.65 3.29
N ASP A 59 6.20 -20.29 2.29
CA ASP A 59 7.59 -20.06 1.92
C ASP A 59 7.71 -18.77 1.10
N ILE A 60 6.72 -18.49 0.26
CA ILE A 60 6.58 -17.21 -0.43
C ILE A 60 6.43 -16.07 0.58
N GLU A 61 5.58 -16.22 1.61
CA GLU A 61 5.40 -15.22 2.68
C GLU A 61 6.73 -14.98 3.41
N CYS A 62 7.40 -16.05 3.85
CA CYS A 62 8.68 -15.97 4.55
C CYS A 62 9.77 -15.25 3.73
N ILE A 63 9.94 -15.60 2.46
CA ILE A 63 10.93 -14.99 1.58
C ILE A 63 10.60 -13.53 1.29
N THR A 64 9.31 -13.24 1.10
CA THR A 64 8.84 -11.87 0.87
C THR A 64 9.13 -11.00 2.09
N ASP A 65 8.82 -11.49 3.28
CA ASP A 65 9.07 -10.79 4.54
C ASP A 65 10.56 -10.57 4.76
N GLN A 66 11.39 -11.61 4.58
CA GLN A 66 12.85 -11.49 4.71
C GLN A 66 13.43 -10.51 3.69
N TYR A 67 12.99 -10.58 2.45
CA TYR A 67 13.46 -9.70 1.38
C TYR A 67 13.12 -8.23 1.68
N PHE A 68 11.87 -7.93 2.01
CA PHE A 68 11.47 -6.54 2.31
C PHE A 68 12.05 -6.05 3.62
N SER A 69 12.18 -6.91 4.63
CA SER A 69 12.89 -6.56 5.86
C SER A 69 14.32 -6.15 5.55
N ASN A 70 15.05 -6.95 4.78
CA ASN A 70 16.43 -6.62 4.38
C ASN A 70 16.51 -5.38 3.48
N LEU A 71 15.53 -5.18 2.59
CA LEU A 71 15.49 -4.03 1.69
C LEU A 71 15.29 -2.70 2.45
N PHE A 72 14.49 -2.71 3.52
CA PHE A 72 14.19 -1.53 4.32
C PHE A 72 15.09 -1.34 5.55
N ILE A 73 15.99 -2.29 5.83
CA ILE A 73 17.06 -2.09 6.81
C ILE A 73 18.08 -1.12 6.22
N THR A 74 18.42 -0.09 7.00
CA THR A 74 19.48 0.85 6.64
C THR A 74 20.85 0.22 6.89
N ASN A 75 21.72 0.22 5.88
CA ASN A 75 23.12 -0.22 6.01
C ASN A 75 23.99 0.84 6.70
N ASN A 76 23.60 1.28 7.91
CA ASN A 76 24.34 2.22 8.77
C ASN A 76 25.05 3.36 7.97
N PRO A 77 24.29 4.20 7.24
CA PRO A 77 24.87 5.24 6.41
C PRO A 77 25.70 6.21 7.25
N THR A 78 26.85 6.66 6.73
CA THR A 78 27.63 7.69 7.41
C THR A 78 26.90 9.03 7.29
N HIS A 79 27.11 9.96 8.23
CA HIS A 79 26.59 11.34 8.12
C HIS A 79 26.87 11.96 6.74
N LYS A 80 28.05 11.71 6.17
CA LYS A 80 28.43 12.15 4.82
C LYS A 80 27.53 11.63 3.70
N ASP A 81 26.97 10.42 3.83
CA ASP A 81 26.11 9.83 2.82
C ASP A 81 24.71 10.45 2.86
N VAL A 82 24.22 10.75 4.07
CA VAL A 82 22.98 11.50 4.28
C VAL A 82 23.11 12.92 3.74
N ASP A 83 24.22 13.60 4.04
CA ASP A 83 24.47 14.97 3.59
C ASP A 83 24.51 15.08 2.06
N LYS A 84 25.10 14.10 1.36
CA LYS A 84 25.09 14.04 -0.12
C LYS A 84 23.67 13.99 -0.70
N VAL A 85 22.79 13.20 -0.10
CA VAL A 85 21.38 13.08 -0.55
C VAL A 85 20.62 14.37 -0.22
N MET A 86 20.87 14.96 0.94
CA MET A 86 20.20 16.18 1.39
C MET A 86 20.70 17.44 0.67
N HIS A 87 21.88 17.44 0.07
CA HIS A 87 22.45 18.60 -0.62
C HIS A 87 21.55 19.16 -1.75
N GLY A 88 20.77 18.29 -2.41
CA GLY A 88 19.82 18.71 -3.45
C GLY A 88 18.44 19.14 -2.92
N ILE A 89 18.19 18.99 -1.62
CA ILE A 89 16.89 19.20 -1.00
C ILE A 89 16.90 20.55 -0.29
N HIS A 90 16.26 21.53 -0.90
CA HIS A 90 16.10 22.84 -0.26
C HIS A 90 14.95 22.81 0.77
N PRO A 91 15.16 23.36 1.98
CA PRO A 91 14.09 23.50 2.96
C PRO A 91 12.93 24.33 2.40
N ARG A 92 11.73 23.72 2.34
CA ARG A 92 10.50 24.42 1.94
C ARG A 92 9.81 25.13 3.11
N LEU A 93 10.23 24.83 4.33
CA LEU A 93 9.69 25.43 5.54
C LEU A 93 10.64 26.52 6.01
N SER A 94 10.09 27.68 6.36
CA SER A 94 10.85 28.68 7.10
C SER A 94 11.16 28.17 8.51
N ASP A 95 12.24 28.66 9.11
CA ASP A 95 12.64 28.27 10.46
C ASP A 95 11.53 28.47 11.49
N GLN A 96 10.75 29.54 11.33
CA GLN A 96 9.58 29.79 12.17
C GLN A 96 8.51 28.71 12.04
N LYS A 97 8.21 28.26 10.80
CA LYS A 97 7.25 27.16 10.57
C LYS A 97 7.78 25.84 11.10
N SER A 98 9.08 25.58 10.92
CA SER A 98 9.73 24.39 11.48
C SER A 98 9.62 24.37 13.01
N ARG A 99 9.94 25.48 13.68
CA ARG A 99 9.77 25.61 15.15
C ARG A 99 8.33 25.43 15.59
N PHE A 100 7.37 25.98 14.85
CA PHE A 100 5.95 25.81 15.14
C PHE A 100 5.51 24.35 15.03
N LEU A 101 5.93 23.63 13.98
CA LEU A 101 5.59 22.22 13.78
C LEU A 101 6.27 21.29 14.78
N ASN A 102 7.43 21.68 15.33
CA ASN A 102 8.14 20.94 16.37
C ASN A 102 7.74 21.33 17.80
N ALA A 103 6.87 22.32 17.97
CA ALA A 103 6.41 22.73 19.29
C ALA A 103 5.45 21.68 19.89
N GLN A 104 5.37 21.63 21.22
CA GLN A 104 4.39 20.78 21.90
C GLN A 104 2.97 21.25 21.60
N PHE A 105 2.05 20.31 21.40
CA PHE A 105 0.64 20.59 21.19
C PHE A 105 -0.01 21.12 22.47
N SER A 106 -0.75 22.22 22.35
CA SER A 106 -1.56 22.74 23.45
C SER A 106 -2.96 22.10 23.47
N LYS A 107 -3.60 22.06 24.64
CA LYS A 107 -4.96 21.53 24.79
C LYS A 107 -5.96 22.30 23.91
N GLU A 108 -5.76 23.60 23.78
CA GLU A 108 -6.59 24.51 22.99
C GLU A 108 -6.46 24.20 21.49
N GLN A 109 -5.23 23.93 21.02
CA GLN A 109 -4.98 23.54 19.63
C GLN A 109 -5.64 22.20 19.30
N VAL A 110 -5.49 21.20 20.18
CA VAL A 110 -6.13 19.88 20.02
C VAL A 110 -7.64 20.02 19.99
N ARG A 111 -8.22 20.79 20.93
CA ARG A 111 -9.65 21.06 20.96
C ARG A 111 -10.11 21.75 19.68
N LYS A 112 -9.43 22.81 19.25
CA LYS A 112 -9.79 23.52 18.03
C LYS A 112 -9.79 22.58 16.81
N ALA A 113 -8.73 21.79 16.64
CA ALA A 113 -8.64 20.84 15.54
C ALA A 113 -9.76 19.79 15.57
N ALA A 114 -10.12 19.30 16.76
CA ALA A 114 -11.22 18.35 16.93
C ALA A 114 -12.58 18.93 16.50
N PHE A 115 -12.84 20.20 16.79
CA PHE A 115 -14.09 20.88 16.45
C PHE A 115 -14.13 21.42 15.00
N ASP A 116 -12.96 21.65 14.38
CA ASP A 116 -12.86 22.01 12.97
C ASP A 116 -13.14 20.81 12.03
N MET A 117 -13.10 19.57 12.54
CA MET A 117 -13.40 18.37 11.77
C MET A 117 -14.90 18.22 11.47
N LYS A 118 -15.23 17.72 10.27
CA LYS A 118 -16.62 17.41 9.88
C LYS A 118 -17.17 16.23 10.73
N PRO A 119 -18.34 16.35 11.37
CA PRO A 119 -18.83 15.38 12.36
C PRO A 119 -18.99 13.94 11.85
N MET A 120 -19.44 13.76 10.59
CA MET A 120 -19.74 12.46 9.96
C MET A 120 -18.66 12.01 8.96
N LYS A 121 -17.39 12.35 9.19
CA LYS A 121 -16.31 11.74 8.41
C LYS A 121 -16.11 10.27 8.78
N ALA A 122 -15.52 9.52 7.85
CA ALA A 122 -15.13 8.14 8.09
C ALA A 122 -14.24 8.06 9.34
N PRO A 123 -14.47 7.07 10.22
CA PRO A 123 -13.68 6.89 11.43
C PRO A 123 -12.24 6.51 11.10
N GLY A 124 -11.33 6.79 12.04
CA GLY A 124 -9.95 6.36 11.96
C GLY A 124 -9.80 4.89 12.33
N SER A 125 -8.56 4.47 12.63
CA SER A 125 -8.27 3.15 13.19
C SER A 125 -8.93 2.92 14.56
N ASP A 126 -9.33 4.00 15.23
CA ASP A 126 -10.09 4.01 16.49
C ASP A 126 -11.56 3.61 16.32
N GLY A 127 -12.10 3.63 15.10
CA GLY A 127 -13.49 3.28 14.82
C GLY A 127 -14.51 4.34 15.26
N LEU A 128 -14.07 5.49 15.78
CA LEU A 128 -14.95 6.54 16.32
C LEU A 128 -15.07 7.72 15.34
N PRO A 129 -16.30 8.21 15.06
CA PRO A 129 -16.49 9.40 14.25
C PRO A 129 -16.13 10.67 15.04
N ALA A 130 -15.73 11.73 14.33
CA ALA A 130 -15.32 13.01 14.95
C ALA A 130 -16.39 13.61 15.89
N ILE A 131 -17.68 13.37 15.62
CA ILE A 131 -18.79 13.81 16.49
C ILE A 131 -18.67 13.30 17.94
N PHE A 132 -18.03 12.15 18.14
CA PHE A 132 -17.83 11.60 19.48
C PHE A 132 -17.04 12.59 20.34
N TYR A 133 -15.87 13.01 19.87
CA TYR A 133 -14.98 13.95 20.57
C TYR A 133 -15.50 15.40 20.63
N GLN A 134 -16.51 15.73 19.83
CA GLN A 134 -17.14 17.05 19.84
C GLN A 134 -18.27 17.17 20.87
N LYS A 135 -18.90 16.05 21.22
CA LYS A 135 -20.11 16.03 22.07
C LYS A 135 -19.91 15.35 23.42
N PHE A 136 -19.04 14.35 23.50
CA PHE A 136 -18.78 13.54 24.69
C PHE A 136 -17.35 13.77 25.16
#